data_AF-A0AAU3DC03-F1
#
_entry.id   AF-A0AAU3DC03-F1
#
_cell.length_a   1.000
_cell.length_b   1.000
_cell.length_c   1.000
_cell.angle_alpha   90.00
_cell.angle_beta   90.00
_cell.angle_gamma   90.00
#
_symmetry.space_group_name_H-M   'P 1'
#
loop_
_entity.id
_entity.type
_entity.pdbx_description
1 polymer ?
#
loop_
_entity_poly.entity_id
_entity_poly.type
_entity_poly.pdbx_seq_one_letter_code
_entity_poly.pdbx_strand_id
1 'polypeptide(L)'
;MADGQPTDAYRCGQLYAALAALERLGAPDGRATLDSKTTRAKASENPRGTLKLHLPRVMSHLMRAQKSPRGGEAVKVFRSIPELLPRSRELPGSLNHAQRDDFHQGCLAQEKALGAAAR
;
A
#
# COMPACT_ATOMS: atom_id res chain seq x y z
N MET A 1 1.60 -28.30 -8.25
CA MET A 1 1.21 -26.98 -8.81
C MET A 1 0.47 -26.28 -7.68
N ALA A 2 1.13 -25.35 -6.99
CA ALA A 2 0.51 -24.68 -5.86
C ALA A 2 -0.47 -23.64 -6.41
N ASP A 3 -1.74 -23.70 -6.01
CA ASP A 3 -2.78 -22.74 -6.42
C ASP A 3 -2.26 -21.30 -6.26
N GLY A 4 -1.94 -20.69 -7.42
CA GLY A 4 -1.05 -19.52 -7.58
C GLY A 4 -1.67 -18.20 -7.16
N GLN A 5 -2.37 -18.19 -6.03
CA GLN A 5 -3.07 -17.03 -5.52
C GLN A 5 -2.24 -16.31 -4.44
N PRO A 6 -2.10 -14.98 -4.50
CA PRO A 6 -1.29 -14.24 -3.54
C PRO A 6 -1.83 -14.37 -2.11
N THR A 7 -0.93 -14.56 -1.15
CA THR A 7 -1.26 -14.63 0.29
C THR A 7 -1.81 -13.30 0.80
N ASP A 8 -2.54 -13.33 1.93
CA ASP A 8 -3.06 -12.12 2.55
C ASP A 8 -1.94 -11.18 3.02
N ALA A 9 -0.80 -11.73 3.44
CA ALA A 9 0.37 -10.94 3.79
C ALA A 9 0.96 -10.21 2.57
N TYR A 10 1.07 -10.91 1.44
CA TYR A 10 1.48 -10.29 0.17
C TYR A 10 0.52 -9.18 -0.27
N ARG A 11 -0.80 -9.42 -0.20
CA ARG A 11 -1.83 -8.41 -0.49
C ARG A 11 -1.72 -7.19 0.42
N CYS A 12 -1.48 -7.40 1.72
CA CYS A 12 -1.20 -6.31 2.66
C CYS A 12 0.03 -5.50 2.27
N GLY A 13 1.08 -6.15 1.78
CA GLY A 13 2.27 -5.48 1.25
C GLY A 13 1.95 -4.60 0.05
N GLN A 14 1.17 -5.12 -0.90
CA GLN A 14 0.72 -4.34 -2.07
C GLN A 14 -0.15 -3.16 -1.64
N LEU A 15 -1.10 -3.39 -0.74
CA LEU A 15 -1.96 -2.35 -0.19
C LEU A 15 -1.14 -1.25 0.50
N TYR A 16 -0.17 -1.63 1.34
CA TYR A 16 0.74 -0.68 2.00
C TYR A 16 1.45 0.22 0.98
N ALA A 17 2.05 -0.37 -0.06
CA ALA A 17 2.77 0.38 -1.09
C ALA A 17 1.85 1.30 -1.90
N ALA A 18 0.63 0.87 -2.21
CA ALA A 18 -0.36 1.71 -2.88
C ALA A 18 -0.77 2.93 -2.01
N LEU A 19 -0.99 2.71 -0.71
CA LEU A 19 -1.29 3.79 0.24
C LEU A 19 -0.12 4.77 0.38
N ALA A 20 1.11 4.26 0.46
CA ALA A 20 2.31 5.09 0.53
C ALA A 20 2.49 5.94 -0.73
N ALA A 21 2.26 5.35 -1.91
CA ALA A 21 2.31 6.08 -3.17
C ALA A 21 1.24 7.18 -3.24
N LEU A 22 0.00 6.88 -2.84
CA LEU A 22 -1.08 7.85 -2.83
C LEU A 22 -0.83 8.99 -1.84
N GLU A 23 -0.31 8.68 -0.64
CA GLU A 23 0.10 9.68 0.34
C GLU A 23 1.15 10.63 -0.24
N ARG A 24 2.20 10.08 -0.85
CA ARG A 24 3.28 10.84 -1.50
C ARG A 24 2.77 11.74 -2.63
N LEU A 25 1.86 11.24 -3.47
CA LEU A 25 1.23 12.02 -4.54
C LEU A 25 0.37 13.17 -3.99
N GLY A 26 -0.21 13.01 -2.81
CA GLY A 26 -1.03 14.01 -2.13
C GLY A 26 -0.29 14.87 -1.09
N ALA A 27 1.03 14.70 -0.96
CA ALA A 27 1.87 15.42 0.01
C ALA A 27 2.62 16.57 -0.69
N PRO A 28 2.14 17.82 -0.59
CA PRO A 28 2.80 18.97 -1.24
C PRO A 28 4.21 19.24 -0.71
N ASP A 29 4.48 18.90 0.56
CA ASP A 29 5.79 19.11 1.21
C ASP A 29 6.72 17.89 1.09
N GLY A 30 6.34 16.87 0.32
CA GLY A 30 7.10 15.62 0.18
C GLY A 30 7.11 14.72 1.42
N ARG A 31 6.48 15.13 2.54
CA ARG A 31 6.38 14.33 3.77
C ARG A 31 5.30 13.25 3.64
N ALA A 32 5.72 12.03 3.31
CA ALA A 32 4.88 10.83 3.35
C ALA A 32 5.27 9.95 4.55
N THR A 33 4.34 9.72 5.46
CA THR A 33 4.58 8.95 6.70
C THR A 33 4.74 7.45 6.45
N LEU A 34 4.11 6.93 5.38
CA LEU A 34 4.23 5.56 4.92
C LEU A 34 5.49 5.29 4.07
N ASP A 35 6.31 6.29 3.75
CA ASP A 35 7.53 6.09 2.94
C ASP A 35 8.77 5.82 3.81
N SER A 36 8.62 5.83 5.15
CA SER A 36 9.74 5.58 6.06
C SER A 36 10.02 4.09 6.25
N LYS A 37 11.31 3.70 6.25
CA LYS A 37 11.74 2.32 6.55
C LYS A 37 11.18 1.82 7.89
N THR A 38 11.12 2.69 8.89
CA THR A 38 10.57 2.37 10.22
C THR A 38 9.07 2.06 10.17
N THR A 39 8.29 2.84 9.41
CA THR A 39 6.85 2.59 9.25
C THR A 39 6.62 1.29 8.49
N ARG A 40 7.44 0.99 7.47
CA ARG A 40 7.33 -0.27 6.71
C ARG A 40 7.66 -1.49 7.55
N ALA A 41 8.70 -1.41 8.39
CA ALA A 41 9.02 -2.46 9.34
C ALA A 41 7.85 -2.72 10.31
N LYS A 42 7.29 -1.66 10.92
CA LYS A 42 6.11 -1.78 11.78
C LYS A 42 4.88 -2.35 11.07
N ALA A 43 4.66 -1.94 9.82
CA ALA A 43 3.55 -2.46 9.01
C ALA A 43 3.73 -3.95 8.69
N SER A 44 4.97 -4.42 8.47
CA SER A 44 5.25 -5.84 8.28
C SER A 44 5.02 -6.65 9.55
N GLU A 45 5.19 -6.06 10.73
CA GLU A 45 4.96 -6.75 12.00
C GLU A 45 3.49 -6.80 12.39
N ASN A 46 2.78 -5.68 12.22
CA ASN A 46 1.36 -5.53 12.56
C ASN A 46 0.63 -4.70 11.48
N PRO A 47 0.23 -5.35 10.35
CA PRO A 47 -0.46 -4.67 9.26
C PRO A 47 -1.76 -3.99 9.70
N ARG A 48 -2.56 -4.64 10.56
CA ARG A 48 -3.81 -4.06 11.10
C ARG A 48 -3.58 -2.75 11.82
N GLY A 49 -2.58 -2.69 12.71
CA GLY A 49 -2.25 -1.51 13.50
C GLY A 49 -1.84 -0.32 12.63
N THR A 50 -1.07 -0.56 11.57
CA THR A 50 -0.68 0.50 10.64
C THR A 50 -1.80 0.85 9.66
N LEU A 51 -2.27 -0.11 8.87
CA LEU A 51 -3.18 0.15 7.74
C LEU A 51 -4.53 0.72 8.17
N LYS A 52 -5.05 0.34 9.34
CA LYS A 52 -6.31 0.89 9.88
C LYS A 52 -6.23 2.40 10.12
N LEU A 53 -5.05 2.96 10.38
CA LEU A 53 -4.84 4.40 10.57
C LEU A 53 -4.81 5.18 9.24
N HIS A 54 -4.39 4.52 8.16
CA HIS A 54 -4.18 5.17 6.85
C HIS A 54 -5.34 4.98 5.88
N LEU A 55 -6.04 3.85 5.93
CA LEU A 55 -7.20 3.59 5.06
C LEU A 55 -8.28 4.70 5.09
N PRO A 56 -8.69 5.25 6.25
CA PRO A 56 -9.66 6.34 6.28
C PRO A 56 -9.17 7.63 5.62
N ARG A 57 -7.85 7.82 5.52
CA ARG A 57 -7.21 9.04 4.98
C ARG A 57 -7.03 8.99 3.46
N VAL A 58 -7.25 7.83 2.84
CA VAL A 58 -7.08 7.60 1.40
C VAL A 58 -7.78 8.65 0.56
N MET A 59 -9.04 8.95 0.89
CA MET A 59 -9.80 9.96 0.14
C MET A 59 -9.20 11.35 0.27
N SER A 60 -8.73 11.73 1.46
CA SER A 60 -8.06 13.02 1.66
C SER A 60 -6.77 13.12 0.85
N HIS A 61 -5.98 12.04 0.78
CA HIS A 61 -4.77 11.99 -0.05
C HIS A 61 -5.10 12.10 -1.53
N LEU A 62 -6.13 11.38 -2.00
CA LEU A 62 -6.59 11.48 -3.39
C LEU A 62 -7.04 12.91 -3.74
N MET A 63 -7.86 13.54 -2.91
CA MET A 63 -8.35 14.91 -3.15
C MET A 63 -7.22 15.94 -3.20
N ARG A 64 -6.17 15.76 -2.39
CA ARG A 64 -4.98 16.61 -2.46
C ARG A 64 -4.19 16.34 -3.74
N ALA A 65 -3.96 15.08 -4.07
CA ALA A 65 -3.22 14.69 -5.26
C ALA A 65 -3.91 15.12 -6.57
N GLN A 66 -5.25 15.15 -6.61
CA GLN A 66 -6.00 15.63 -7.76
C GLN A 66 -5.76 17.12 -8.07
N LYS A 67 -5.33 17.92 -7.09
CA LYS A 67 -4.95 19.33 -7.29
C LYS A 67 -3.53 19.50 -7.84
N SER A 68 -2.77 18.41 -7.96
CA SER A 68 -1.42 18.37 -8.51
C SER A 68 -1.44 17.93 -9.97
N PRO A 69 -0.44 18.29 -10.80
CA PRO A 69 -0.26 17.75 -12.15
C PRO A 69 -0.27 16.22 -12.22
N ARG A 70 0.02 15.53 -11.10
CA ARG A 70 0.02 14.06 -10.98
C ARG A 70 -1.32 13.47 -10.54
N GLY A 71 -2.40 14.23 -10.58
CA GLY A 71 -3.74 13.79 -10.18
C GLY A 71 -4.23 12.53 -10.92
N GLY A 72 -3.88 12.39 -12.21
CA GLY A 72 -4.21 11.20 -13.00
C GLY A 72 -3.54 9.92 -12.47
N GLU A 73 -2.29 10.00 -12.02
CA GLU A 73 -1.60 8.87 -11.40
C GLU A 73 -2.28 8.49 -10.08
N ALA A 74 -2.63 9.46 -9.26
CA ALA A 74 -3.29 9.23 -7.97
C ALA A 74 -4.65 8.52 -8.12
N VAL A 75 -5.43 8.87 -9.15
CA VAL A 75 -6.69 8.18 -9.48
C VAL A 75 -6.45 6.72 -9.86
N LYS A 76 -5.40 6.42 -10.65
CA LYS A 76 -5.05 5.02 -11.00
C LYS A 76 -4.69 4.22 -9.76
N VAL A 77 -3.86 4.77 -8.86
CA VAL A 77 -3.51 4.12 -7.59
C VAL A 77 -4.76 3.86 -6.75
N PHE A 78 -5.61 4.87 -6.58
CA PHE A 78 -6.84 4.75 -5.79
C PHE A 78 -7.77 3.65 -6.31
N ARG A 79 -7.97 3.57 -7.63
CA ARG A 79 -8.83 2.54 -8.26
C ARG A 79 -8.32 1.12 -8.04
N SER A 80 -7.02 0.93 -7.84
CA SER A 80 -6.45 -0.40 -7.56
C SER A 80 -6.70 -0.89 -6.13
N ILE A 81 -6.96 0.00 -5.15
CA ILE A 81 -7.04 -0.33 -3.73
C ILE A 81 -8.00 -1.50 -3.41
N PRO A 82 -9.24 -1.56 -3.96
CA PRO A 82 -10.16 -2.65 -3.66
C PRO A 82 -9.62 -4.05 -4.04
N GLU A 83 -8.84 -4.14 -5.11
CA GLU A 83 -8.27 -5.41 -5.58
C GLU A 83 -7.11 -5.91 -4.68
N LEU A 84 -6.47 -4.98 -3.98
CA LEU A 84 -5.35 -5.22 -3.07
C LEU A 84 -5.78 -5.58 -1.64
N LEU A 85 -7.08 -5.54 -1.34
CA LEU A 85 -7.57 -5.92 -0.01
C LEU A 85 -7.29 -7.41 0.27
N PRO A 86 -6.98 -7.78 1.53
CA PRO A 86 -6.88 -9.18 1.95
C PRO A 86 -8.16 -9.94 1.66
N ARG A 87 -8.03 -11.23 1.34
CA ARG A 87 -9.16 -12.10 0.98
C ARG A 87 -10.08 -12.37 2.15
N SER A 88 -9.49 -12.53 3.33
CA SER A 88 -10.22 -12.62 4.59
C SER A 88 -11.05 -11.37 4.90
N ARG A 89 -10.88 -10.27 4.15
CA ARG A 89 -11.46 -8.94 4.39
C ARG A 89 -11.08 -8.33 5.74
N GLU A 90 -10.18 -9.00 6.46
CA GLU A 90 -9.59 -8.53 7.69
C GLU A 90 -8.09 -8.28 7.50
N LEU A 91 -7.61 -7.20 8.07
CA LEU A 91 -6.18 -6.96 8.15
C LEU A 91 -5.58 -7.88 9.21
N PRO A 92 -4.49 -8.62 8.94
CA PRO A 92 -3.83 -9.46 9.93
C PRO A 92 -3.22 -8.60 11.06
N GLY A 93 -3.39 -9.05 12.30
CA GLY A 93 -2.92 -8.35 13.50
C GLY A 93 -1.44 -8.58 13.83
N SER A 94 -0.88 -9.70 13.37
CA SER A 94 0.54 -10.01 13.47
C SER A 94 0.96 -10.93 12.32
N LEU A 95 2.18 -10.76 11.83
CA LEU A 95 2.78 -11.64 10.82
C LEU A 95 4.00 -12.38 11.38
N ASN A 96 4.11 -13.67 11.09
CA ASN A 96 5.32 -14.46 11.33
C ASN A 96 6.42 -14.12 10.29
N HIS A 97 7.61 -14.72 10.41
CA HIS A 97 8.74 -14.39 9.54
C HIS A 97 8.45 -14.61 8.05
N ALA A 98 7.93 -15.78 7.67
CA ALA A 98 7.60 -16.08 6.27
C ALA A 98 6.52 -15.13 5.71
N GLN A 99 5.52 -14.78 6.52
CA GLN A 99 4.50 -13.81 6.14
C GLN A 99 5.06 -12.38 6.01
N ARG A 100 6.07 -12.01 6.81
CA ARG A 100 6.76 -10.71 6.63
C ARG A 100 7.50 -10.67 5.31
N ASP A 101 8.15 -11.77 4.92
CA ASP A 101 8.79 -11.87 3.60
C ASP A 101 7.78 -11.69 2.47
N ASP A 102 6.64 -12.38 2.55
CA ASP A 102 5.52 -12.21 1.61
C ASP A 102 5.04 -10.75 1.55
N PHE A 103 4.89 -10.09 2.69
CA PHE A 103 4.54 -8.68 2.76
C PHE A 103 5.58 -7.80 2.04
N HIS A 104 6.87 -8.05 2.27
CA HIS A 104 7.93 -7.30 1.61
C HIS A 104 7.94 -7.53 0.10
N GLN A 105 7.71 -8.76 -0.36
CA GLN A 105 7.56 -9.09 -1.78
C GLN A 105 6.35 -8.36 -2.39
N GLY A 106 5.22 -8.33 -1.69
CA GLY A 106 4.02 -7.60 -2.11
C GLY A 106 4.28 -6.11 -2.29
N CYS A 107 5.00 -5.49 -1.34
CA CYS A 107 5.40 -4.08 -1.47
C CYS A 107 6.24 -3.85 -2.73
N LEU A 108 7.29 -4.65 -2.93
CA LEU A 108 8.20 -4.51 -4.08
C LEU A 108 7.47 -4.69 -5.41
N ALA A 109 6.57 -5.68 -5.48
CA ALA A 109 5.78 -5.94 -6.67
C ALA A 109 4.86 -4.75 -7.02
N GLN A 110 4.21 -4.17 -6.01
CA GLN A 110 3.35 -3.01 -6.22
C GLN A 110 4.15 -1.76 -6.59
N GLU A 111 5.28 -1.50 -5.92
CA GLU A 111 6.18 -0.39 -6.26
C GLU A 111 6.65 -0.49 -7.72
N LYS A 112 7.02 -1.70 -8.17
CA LYS A 112 7.38 -1.96 -9.56
C LYS A 112 6.21 -1.72 -10.53
N ALA A 113 5.01 -2.19 -10.20
CA ALA A 113 3.81 -1.98 -11.01
C ALA A 113 3.48 -0.49 -11.15
N LEU A 114 3.59 0.27 -10.07
CA LEU A 114 3.36 1.72 -10.07
C LEU A 114 4.44 2.49 -10.84
N GLY A 115 5.72 2.08 -10.72
CA GLY A 115 6.83 2.67 -11.49
C GLY A 115 6.76 2.35 -12.98
N ALA A 116 6.26 1.17 -13.36
CA ALA A 116 6.01 0.81 -14.75
C ALA A 116 4.81 1.58 -15.34
N ALA A 117 3.81 1.91 -14.53
CA ALA A 117 2.63 2.68 -14.95
C ALA A 117 2.87 4.19 -15.12
N ALA A 118 4.06 4.68 -14.77
CA ALA A 118 4.49 6.08 -14.88
C ALA A 118 5.39 6.36 -16.10
N ARG A 119 5.66 5.35 -16.94
CA ARG A 119 6.33 5.48 -18.25
C ARG A 119 5.30 5.37 -19.38
#